data_AF-A0A535HKW5-F1
#
_entry.id   AF-A0A535HKW5-F1
#
_cell.length_a   1.000
_cell.length_b   1.000
_cell.length_c   1.000
_cell.angle_alpha   90.00
_cell.angle_beta   90.00
_cell.angle_gamma   90.00
#
_symmetry.space_group_name_H-M   'P 1'
#
loop_
_entity.id
_entity.type
_entity.pdbx_description
1 polymer ?
#
loop_
_entity_poly.entity_id
_entity_poly.type
_entity_poly.pdbx_seq_one_letter_code
_entity_poly.pdbx_strand_id
1 'polypeptide(L)'
;MHWAPASDDCDLLCDVMTRALSLPDADHEQFDNPPLKVMLGQVRFPAILKLADPAGLAAFQDEIRSEYSEYGVEQQLNLAVGPEGMSTAGEAKNYKFSTSDGAWSVVVNPMFVTLEASVATRYSNYEEFSDRFGRIWEAALRLLGPTKSQQQGLRYIDFFDWPDVAPSEWGRYLNPYLLGLLGAEEIVNNVEHTLTDARLKLTDDIAIAFKYGLVRSGPENALGFLMDTDCLSQTPQDDVTTEAILKRFNDFHEEIHRLFHWCLTPEAIERFRVGSARSN
;
A
#
# COMPACT_ATOMS: atom_id res chain seq x y z
N MET A 1 39.42 -58.66 -0.01
CA MET A 1 39.66 -57.22 0.20
C MET A 1 38.61 -56.50 -0.63
N HIS A 2 37.42 -56.20 -0.09
CA HIS A 2 37.09 -54.99 0.68
C HIS A 2 37.50 -53.69 -0.02
N TRP A 3 36.55 -53.07 -0.73
CA TRP A 3 36.20 -51.65 -0.57
C TRP A 3 34.89 -51.36 -1.31
N ALA A 4 33.89 -50.84 -0.61
CA ALA A 4 32.69 -50.22 -1.18
C ALA A 4 32.89 -48.70 -1.16
N PRO A 5 32.46 -47.93 -2.17
CA PRO A 5 32.21 -46.51 -1.98
C PRO A 5 30.80 -46.32 -1.42
N ALA A 6 30.71 -45.53 -0.36
CA ALA A 6 29.50 -45.09 0.28
C ALA A 6 28.60 -44.31 -0.70
N SER A 7 27.32 -44.65 -0.69
CA SER A 7 26.25 -43.79 -1.19
C SER A 7 26.05 -42.66 -0.18
N ASP A 8 26.61 -41.50 -0.47
CA ASP A 8 26.25 -40.24 0.16
C ASP A 8 26.44 -39.16 -0.92
N ASP A 9 25.41 -38.95 -1.73
CA ASP A 9 25.16 -37.60 -2.20
C ASP A 9 23.69 -37.32 -1.92
N CYS A 10 23.53 -36.53 -0.87
CA CYS A 10 22.28 -36.05 -0.35
C CYS A 10 21.62 -35.21 -1.44
N ASP A 11 20.48 -35.66 -1.96
CA ASP A 11 19.54 -34.85 -2.74
C ASP A 11 19.03 -33.70 -1.86
N LEU A 12 19.88 -32.70 -1.62
CA LEU A 12 19.50 -31.39 -1.14
C LEU A 12 18.98 -30.59 -2.34
N LEU A 13 17.84 -31.04 -2.88
CA LEU A 13 16.85 -30.14 -3.43
C LEU A 13 16.30 -29.33 -2.24
N CYS A 14 17.13 -28.41 -1.76
CA CYS A 14 16.67 -27.29 -0.98
C CYS A 14 15.76 -26.53 -1.93
N ASP A 15 14.46 -26.64 -1.69
CA ASP A 15 13.39 -25.96 -2.40
C ASP A 15 13.55 -24.46 -2.11
N VAL A 16 14.55 -23.83 -2.74
CA VAL A 16 14.73 -22.39 -2.73
C VAL A 16 13.59 -21.87 -3.57
N MET A 17 12.47 -21.60 -2.89
CA MET A 17 11.38 -20.77 -3.37
C MET A 17 12.01 -19.60 -4.11
N THR A 18 12.05 -19.69 -5.43
CA THR A 18 12.67 -18.67 -6.27
C THR A 18 11.72 -17.48 -6.24
N ARG A 19 11.96 -16.57 -5.31
CA ARG A 19 11.23 -15.31 -5.24
C ARG A 19 11.45 -14.57 -6.56
N ALA A 20 10.39 -14.05 -7.16
CA ALA A 20 10.50 -13.37 -8.46
C ALA A 20 11.33 -12.09 -8.38
N LEU A 21 11.28 -11.39 -7.24
CA LEU A 21 12.22 -10.32 -6.92
C LEU A 21 13.22 -10.82 -5.89
N SER A 22 14.49 -10.87 -6.27
CA SER A 22 15.60 -11.21 -5.36
C SER A 22 16.02 -9.98 -4.53
N LEU A 23 15.06 -9.36 -3.84
CA LEU A 23 15.33 -8.27 -2.90
C LEU A 23 15.82 -8.84 -1.56
N PRO A 24 16.74 -8.15 -0.88
CA PRO A 24 17.19 -8.57 0.44
C PRO A 24 16.03 -8.52 1.43
N ASP A 25 16.03 -9.46 2.38
CA ASP A 25 15.17 -9.33 3.55
C ASP A 25 15.64 -8.16 4.42
N ALA A 26 14.69 -7.54 5.12
CA ALA A 26 14.93 -6.47 6.07
C ALA A 26 14.14 -6.75 7.34
N ASP A 27 14.72 -6.44 8.50
CA ASP A 27 14.04 -6.57 9.79
C ASP A 27 12.95 -5.50 9.91
N HIS A 28 11.80 -5.89 10.45
CA HIS A 28 10.74 -4.94 10.76
C HIS A 28 11.16 -4.07 11.95
N GLU A 29 11.18 -2.75 11.74
CA GLU A 29 11.45 -1.77 12.80
C GLU A 29 10.45 -0.62 12.77
N GLN A 30 10.15 -0.08 13.95
CA GLN A 30 9.36 1.14 14.06
C GLN A 30 10.30 2.34 14.04
N PHE A 31 10.11 3.24 13.08
CA PHE A 31 10.84 4.49 13.00
C PHE A 31 10.22 5.55 13.91
N ASP A 32 11.05 6.38 14.55
CA ASP A 32 10.57 7.55 15.31
C ASP A 32 10.03 8.64 14.37
N ASN A 33 10.51 8.69 13.12
CA ASN A 33 10.03 9.58 12.07
C ASN A 33 9.80 8.81 10.75
N PRO A 34 8.73 8.00 10.66
CA PRO A 34 8.47 7.18 9.50
C PRO A 34 8.10 8.04 8.27
N PRO A 35 8.52 7.66 7.06
CA PRO A 35 8.10 8.34 5.84
C PRO A 35 6.66 8.01 5.44
N LEU A 36 6.10 6.91 5.98
CA LEU A 36 4.74 6.47 5.68
C LEU A 36 3.72 7.55 6.06
N LYS A 37 2.90 7.96 5.09
CA LYS A 37 1.82 8.92 5.27
C LYS A 37 0.45 8.26 5.24
N VAL A 38 0.28 7.24 4.40
CA VAL A 38 -0.98 6.53 4.24
C VAL A 38 -0.73 5.04 4.06
N MET A 39 -1.52 4.23 4.76
CA MET A 39 -1.67 2.81 4.49
C MET A 39 -3.11 2.52 4.06
N LEU A 40 -3.30 1.79 2.97
CA LEU A 40 -4.60 1.49 2.42
C LEU A 40 -4.70 0.00 2.08
N GLY A 41 -5.75 -0.65 2.55
CA GLY A 41 -6.08 -2.04 2.22
C GLY A 41 -7.45 -2.07 1.58
N GLN A 42 -7.58 -2.70 0.42
CA GLN A 42 -8.84 -2.80 -0.32
C GLN A 42 -9.14 -4.25 -0.70
N VAL A 43 -10.39 -4.64 -0.54
CA VAL A 43 -10.95 -5.87 -1.12
C VAL A 43 -12.10 -5.48 -2.02
N ARG A 44 -11.99 -5.83 -3.30
CA ARG A 44 -13.06 -5.73 -4.29
C ARG A 44 -13.78 -7.07 -4.41
N PHE A 45 -15.08 -7.02 -4.63
CA PHE A 45 -15.94 -8.19 -4.74
C PHE A 45 -17.02 -7.93 -5.82
N PRO A 46 -17.69 -8.99 -6.34
CA PRO A 46 -18.83 -8.82 -7.24
C PRO A 46 -19.90 -7.93 -6.61
N ALA A 47 -20.55 -7.08 -7.41
CA ALA A 47 -21.44 -6.05 -6.89
C ALA A 47 -22.52 -6.59 -5.94
N ILE A 48 -22.56 -6.04 -4.72
CA ILE A 48 -23.57 -6.32 -3.69
C ILE A 48 -24.52 -5.12 -3.62
N LEU A 49 -25.66 -5.25 -4.29
CA LEU A 49 -26.66 -4.17 -4.39
C LEU A 49 -27.26 -3.76 -3.03
N LYS A 50 -27.10 -4.60 -1.99
CA LYS A 50 -27.52 -4.28 -0.62
C LYS A 50 -26.91 -2.97 -0.10
N LEU A 51 -25.69 -2.63 -0.49
CA LEU A 51 -25.04 -1.37 -0.12
C LEU A 51 -25.56 -0.15 -0.89
N ALA A 52 -26.27 -0.35 -2.01
CA ALA A 52 -26.93 0.73 -2.73
C ALA A 52 -28.26 1.13 -2.07
N ASP A 53 -28.81 0.27 -1.21
CA ASP A 53 -30.02 0.52 -0.42
C ASP A 53 -29.67 1.18 0.94
N PRO A 54 -30.34 2.28 1.33
CA PRO A 54 -30.10 2.93 2.62
C PRO A 54 -30.17 1.99 3.83
N ALA A 55 -31.04 0.98 3.83
CA ALA A 55 -31.12 0.05 4.96
C ALA A 55 -29.89 -0.87 5.06
N GLY A 56 -29.36 -1.32 3.93
CA GLY A 56 -28.14 -2.12 3.91
C GLY A 56 -26.90 -1.32 4.31
N LEU A 57 -26.79 -0.08 3.85
CA LEU A 57 -25.73 0.84 4.29
C LEU A 57 -25.84 1.16 5.79
N ALA A 58 -27.04 1.46 6.28
CA ALA A 58 -27.28 1.76 7.69
C ALA A 58 -26.92 0.57 8.60
N ALA A 59 -27.23 -0.67 8.19
CA ALA A 59 -26.84 -1.85 8.94
C ALA A 59 -25.31 -2.01 9.04
N PHE A 60 -24.57 -1.73 7.95
CA PHE A 60 -23.11 -1.73 7.97
C PHE A 60 -22.55 -0.60 8.84
N GLN A 61 -23.10 0.60 8.71
CA GLN A 61 -22.74 1.74 9.56
C GLN A 61 -22.96 1.42 11.05
N ASP A 62 -24.10 0.87 11.42
CA ASP A 62 -24.44 0.55 12.81
C ASP A 62 -23.44 -0.41 13.47
N GLU A 63 -22.82 -1.28 12.68
CA GLU A 63 -21.79 -2.21 13.15
C GLU A 63 -20.46 -1.51 13.46
N ILE A 64 -20.07 -0.52 12.65
CA ILE A 64 -18.74 0.10 12.76
C ILE A 64 -18.76 1.48 13.46
N ARG A 65 -19.94 2.08 13.65
CA ARG A 65 -20.10 3.47 14.12
C ARG A 65 -19.54 3.76 15.52
N SER A 66 -19.30 2.73 16.34
CA SER A 66 -18.67 2.90 17.66
C SER A 66 -17.25 3.44 17.54
N GLU A 67 -16.54 3.09 16.45
CA GLU A 67 -15.19 3.57 16.15
C GLU A 67 -15.17 4.57 14.98
N TYR A 68 -15.98 4.32 13.95
CA TYR A 68 -16.03 5.12 12.72
C TYR A 68 -17.31 5.97 12.68
N SER A 69 -17.40 6.98 13.54
CA SER A 69 -18.60 7.79 13.77
C SER A 69 -18.88 8.84 12.70
N GLU A 70 -17.83 9.41 12.09
CA GLU A 70 -17.95 10.51 11.13
C GLU A 70 -18.34 9.98 9.77
N TYR A 71 -19.29 10.63 9.09
CA TYR A 71 -19.80 10.17 7.80
C TYR A 71 -19.58 11.21 6.69
N GLY A 72 -19.15 10.74 5.53
CA GLY A 72 -19.03 11.52 4.31
C GLY A 72 -19.39 10.70 3.07
N VAL A 73 -19.62 11.40 1.96
CA VAL A 73 -19.80 10.79 0.64
C VAL A 73 -18.76 11.39 -0.30
N GLU A 74 -17.95 10.53 -0.87
CA GLU A 74 -17.00 10.88 -1.93
C GLU A 74 -17.60 10.44 -3.27
N GLN A 75 -17.61 11.33 -4.26
CA GLN A 75 -18.01 11.00 -5.62
C GLN A 75 -16.77 10.61 -6.42
N GLN A 76 -16.74 9.36 -6.89
CA GLN A 76 -15.72 8.95 -7.85
C GLN A 76 -16.25 9.19 -9.26
N LEU A 77 -15.63 10.14 -9.97
CA LEU A 77 -15.87 10.35 -11.40
C LEU A 77 -15.10 9.29 -12.19
N ASN A 78 -15.81 8.29 -12.70
CA ASN A 78 -15.22 7.35 -13.64
C ASN A 78 -15.18 8.01 -15.03
N LEU A 79 -13.98 8.39 -15.48
CA LEU A 79 -13.76 8.87 -16.83
C LEU A 79 -13.42 7.67 -17.73
N ALA A 80 -14.28 7.34 -18.68
CA ALA A 80 -14.00 6.37 -19.72
C ALA A 80 -13.57 7.10 -20.99
N VAL A 81 -12.44 6.69 -21.58
CA VAL A 81 -12.00 7.20 -22.88
C VAL A 81 -12.39 6.17 -23.93
N GLY A 82 -13.32 6.55 -24.81
CA GLY A 82 -13.77 5.72 -25.93
C GLY A 82 -13.52 6.39 -27.28
N PRO A 83 -13.85 5.70 -28.40
CA PRO A 83 -13.68 6.22 -29.76
C PRO A 83 -14.44 7.53 -30.03
N GLU A 84 -15.50 7.81 -29.26
CA GLU A 84 -16.31 9.03 -29.35
C GLU A 84 -15.89 10.15 -28.38
N GLY A 85 -14.78 9.98 -27.64
CA GLY A 85 -14.26 10.95 -26.67
C GLY A 85 -14.36 10.49 -25.22
N MET A 86 -14.18 11.43 -24.29
CA MET A 86 -14.25 11.18 -22.85
C MET A 86 -15.72 11.16 -22.41
N SER A 87 -16.21 10.01 -21.94
CA SER A 87 -17.55 9.87 -21.37
C SER A 87 -17.48 9.60 -19.87
N THR A 88 -18.43 10.16 -19.12
CA THR A 88 -18.59 9.87 -17.70
C THR A 88 -19.25 8.49 -17.57
N ALA A 89 -18.48 7.48 -17.17
CA ALA A 89 -18.95 6.14 -16.90
C ALA A 89 -19.59 6.05 -15.50
N GLY A 90 -20.65 6.84 -15.28
CA GLY A 90 -21.45 6.87 -14.06
C GLY A 90 -20.76 7.44 -12.82
N GLU A 91 -21.57 7.94 -11.89
CA GLU A 91 -21.13 8.32 -10.54
C GLU A 91 -21.24 7.11 -9.61
N ALA A 92 -20.11 6.60 -9.11
CA ALA A 92 -20.12 5.67 -7.99
C ALA A 92 -20.03 6.49 -6.69
N LYS A 93 -21.03 6.34 -5.81
CA LYS A 93 -20.98 6.90 -4.46
C LYS A 93 -20.10 6.03 -3.58
N ASN A 94 -19.04 6.61 -3.05
CA ASN A 94 -18.21 6.01 -2.02
C ASN A 94 -18.64 6.56 -0.67
N TYR A 95 -19.08 5.69 0.22
CA TYR A 95 -19.46 6.06 1.57
C TYR A 95 -18.24 5.96 2.47
N LYS A 96 -17.88 7.05 3.12
CA LYS A 96 -16.71 7.14 3.99
C LYS A 96 -17.14 7.28 5.44
N PHE A 97 -16.64 6.39 6.29
CA PHE A 97 -16.83 6.42 7.72
C PHE A 97 -15.48 6.63 8.40
N SER A 98 -15.30 7.69 9.18
CA SER A 98 -14.01 8.03 9.77
C SER A 98 -14.07 8.03 11.29
N THR A 99 -12.95 7.75 11.90
CA THR A 99 -12.71 8.01 13.33
C THR A 99 -12.78 9.50 13.62
N SER A 100 -13.15 9.88 14.84
CA SER A 100 -13.31 11.28 15.24
C SER A 100 -12.02 12.13 15.15
N ASP A 101 -10.84 11.49 15.21
CA ASP A 101 -9.54 12.14 15.04
C ASP A 101 -9.03 12.12 13.59
N GLY A 102 -9.78 11.51 12.67
CA GLY A 102 -9.44 11.38 11.25
C GLY A 102 -8.28 10.42 10.97
N ALA A 103 -7.78 9.67 11.95
CA ALA A 103 -6.64 8.76 11.77
C ALA A 103 -6.98 7.55 10.91
N TRP A 104 -8.26 7.15 10.89
CA TRP A 104 -8.74 5.98 10.17
C TRP A 104 -10.03 6.27 9.44
N SER A 105 -10.17 5.71 8.25
CA SER A 105 -11.43 5.72 7.53
C SER A 105 -11.74 4.41 6.81
N VAL A 106 -13.01 4.02 6.82
CA VAL A 106 -13.57 2.93 6.04
C VAL A 106 -14.30 3.52 4.85
N VAL A 107 -13.87 3.16 3.65
CA VAL A 107 -14.57 3.53 2.40
C VAL A 107 -15.24 2.30 1.85
N VAL A 108 -16.55 2.38 1.63
CA VAL A 108 -17.36 1.26 1.15
C VAL A 108 -18.30 1.70 0.04
N ASN A 109 -18.46 0.84 -0.95
CA ASN A 109 -19.48 0.94 -1.98
C ASN A 109 -19.92 -0.47 -2.41
N PRO A 110 -20.89 -0.63 -3.32
CA PRO A 110 -21.38 -1.96 -3.73
C PRO A 110 -20.31 -2.93 -4.25
N MET A 111 -19.10 -2.49 -4.59
CA MET A 111 -18.06 -3.30 -5.20
C MET A 111 -16.81 -3.48 -4.33
N PHE A 112 -16.64 -2.70 -3.27
CA PHE A 112 -15.45 -2.83 -2.43
C PHE A 112 -15.63 -2.33 -0.99
N VAL A 113 -14.73 -2.80 -0.14
CA VAL A 113 -14.44 -2.23 1.18
C VAL A 113 -12.96 -1.85 1.23
N THR A 114 -12.66 -0.70 1.81
CA THR A 114 -11.31 -0.17 1.98
C THR A 114 -11.14 0.34 3.41
N LEU A 115 -10.00 0.03 4.03
CA LEU A 115 -9.52 0.72 5.23
C LEU A 115 -8.34 1.59 4.83
N GLU A 116 -8.38 2.84 5.26
CA GLU A 116 -7.28 3.80 5.13
C GLU A 116 -6.84 4.22 6.54
N ALA A 117 -5.53 4.18 6.77
CA ALA A 117 -4.88 4.74 7.94
C ALA A 117 -4.07 5.97 7.51
N SER A 118 -4.42 7.14 8.06
CA SER A 118 -3.60 8.34 7.96
C SER A 118 -2.55 8.32 9.07
N VAL A 119 -1.29 8.25 8.69
CA VAL A 119 -0.16 8.18 9.64
C VAL A 119 0.17 9.55 10.22
N ALA A 120 -0.42 10.63 9.69
CA ALA A 120 -0.19 12.00 10.15
C ALA A 120 -0.67 12.27 11.59
N THR A 121 -1.56 11.45 12.16
CA THR A 121 -2.21 11.73 13.45
C THR A 121 -1.86 10.74 14.57
N ARG A 122 -1.69 9.43 14.31
CA ARG A 122 -1.39 8.45 15.39
C ARG A 122 -1.02 7.01 15.00
N TYR A 123 -0.87 6.68 13.72
CA TYR A 123 -0.74 5.27 13.32
C TYR A 123 0.50 4.59 13.92
N SER A 124 0.32 3.44 14.58
CA SER A 124 1.41 2.77 15.30
C SER A 124 2.10 1.66 14.52
N ASN A 125 1.39 0.79 13.77
CA ASN A 125 1.99 -0.34 13.04
C ASN A 125 0.99 -1.15 12.18
N TYR A 126 1.53 -2.01 11.32
CA TYR A 126 0.77 -2.91 10.42
C TYR A 126 -0.16 -3.87 11.17
N GLU A 127 0.19 -4.27 12.39
CA GLU A 127 -0.62 -5.18 13.21
C GLU A 127 -1.97 -4.52 13.56
N GLU A 128 -1.98 -3.26 14.02
CA GLU A 128 -3.22 -2.53 14.27
C GLU A 128 -4.06 -2.39 13.00
N PHE A 129 -3.40 -2.15 11.85
CA PHE A 129 -4.10 -2.08 10.56
C PHE A 129 -4.79 -3.41 10.24
N SER A 130 -4.08 -4.52 10.38
CA SER A 130 -4.58 -5.87 10.12
C SER A 130 -5.76 -6.22 11.03
N ASP A 131 -5.65 -5.96 12.34
CA ASP A 131 -6.71 -6.19 13.31
C ASP A 131 -7.97 -5.37 13.03
N ARG A 132 -7.80 -4.08 12.68
CA ARG A 132 -8.92 -3.21 12.29
C ARG A 132 -9.57 -3.69 11.01
N PHE A 133 -8.78 -4.01 9.98
CA PHE A 133 -9.30 -4.51 8.72
C PHE A 133 -10.10 -5.80 8.94
N GLY A 134 -9.57 -6.73 9.75
CA GLY A 134 -10.23 -7.99 10.08
C GLY A 134 -11.64 -7.78 10.62
N ARG A 135 -11.79 -6.89 11.61
CA ARG A 135 -13.11 -6.56 12.21
C ARG A 135 -14.08 -5.95 11.21
N ILE A 136 -13.60 -5.06 10.34
CA ILE A 136 -14.42 -4.46 9.27
C ILE A 136 -14.85 -5.53 8.25
N TRP A 137 -13.93 -6.43 7.89
CA TRP A 137 -14.21 -7.50 6.95
C TRP A 137 -15.18 -8.54 7.50
N GLU A 138 -15.09 -8.89 8.78
CA GLU A 138 -16.09 -9.72 9.47
C GLU A 138 -17.49 -9.10 9.44
N ALA A 139 -17.59 -7.79 9.66
CA ALA A 139 -18.83 -7.05 9.51
C ALA A 139 -19.37 -7.15 8.07
N ALA A 140 -18.50 -6.98 7.06
CA ALA A 140 -18.85 -7.13 5.66
C ALA A 140 -19.32 -8.56 5.33
N LEU A 141 -18.62 -9.59 5.82
CA LEU A 141 -18.99 -10.99 5.64
C LEU A 141 -20.39 -11.27 6.18
N ARG A 142 -20.67 -10.86 7.42
CA ARG A 142 -21.96 -11.11 8.07
C ARG A 142 -23.11 -10.33 7.45
N LEU A 143 -22.89 -9.06 7.08
CA LEU A 143 -23.97 -8.16 6.66
C LEU A 143 -24.18 -8.15 5.14
N LEU A 144 -23.12 -8.32 4.36
CA LEU A 144 -23.13 -8.18 2.91
C LEU A 144 -22.99 -9.53 2.20
N GLY A 145 -22.30 -10.49 2.82
CA GLY A 145 -22.09 -11.83 2.28
C GLY A 145 -21.34 -11.87 0.95
N PRO A 146 -20.19 -11.18 0.78
CA PRO A 146 -19.35 -11.39 -0.39
C PRO A 146 -19.00 -12.88 -0.50
N THR A 147 -19.11 -13.43 -1.71
CA THR A 147 -18.81 -14.84 -1.98
C THR A 147 -17.47 -15.03 -2.67
N LYS A 148 -16.87 -13.94 -3.18
CA LYS A 148 -15.60 -13.92 -3.89
C LYS A 148 -14.90 -12.59 -3.67
N SER A 149 -13.58 -12.61 -3.62
CA SER A 149 -12.73 -11.44 -3.86
C SER A 149 -12.39 -11.41 -5.35
N GLN A 150 -12.53 -10.25 -6.00
CA GLN A 150 -12.10 -10.03 -7.39
C GLN A 150 -10.70 -9.41 -7.45
N GLN A 151 -10.38 -8.58 -6.47
CA GLN A 151 -9.08 -7.94 -6.34
C GLN A 151 -8.84 -7.68 -4.86
N GLN A 152 -7.60 -7.84 -4.43
CA GLN A 152 -7.13 -7.41 -3.12
C GLN A 152 -5.86 -6.60 -3.30
N GLY A 153 -5.72 -5.47 -2.61
CA GLY A 153 -4.54 -4.62 -2.70
C GLY A 153 -4.17 -4.00 -1.36
N LEU A 154 -2.88 -3.92 -1.08
CA LEU A 154 -2.31 -3.21 0.06
C LEU A 154 -1.35 -2.15 -0.49
N ARG A 155 -1.56 -0.90 -0.08
CA ARG A 155 -0.87 0.27 -0.63
C ARG A 155 -0.26 1.12 0.47
N TYR A 156 1.02 1.44 0.31
CA TYR A 156 1.79 2.28 1.21
C TYR A 156 2.21 3.52 0.44
N ILE A 157 1.92 4.69 1.00
CA ILE A 157 2.34 5.98 0.45
C ILE A 157 3.35 6.57 1.42
N ASP A 158 4.61 6.47 1.06
CA ASP A 158 5.74 7.07 1.75
C ASP A 158 6.09 8.41 1.09
N PHE A 159 6.30 9.44 1.90
CA PHE A 159 6.74 10.75 1.44
C PHE A 159 7.69 11.36 2.44
N PHE A 160 8.86 11.79 1.99
CA PHE A 160 9.86 12.42 2.84
C PHE A 160 10.30 13.75 2.24
N ASP A 161 9.96 14.81 2.95
CA ASP A 161 10.24 16.22 2.69
C ASP A 161 11.36 16.69 3.61
N TRP A 162 12.61 16.45 3.22
CA TRP A 162 13.77 16.93 3.96
C TRP A 162 14.20 18.29 3.44
N PRO A 163 13.84 19.40 4.11
CA PRO A 163 14.06 20.76 3.59
C PRO A 163 15.53 21.15 3.51
N ASP A 164 16.40 20.46 4.24
CA ASP A 164 17.85 20.58 4.25
C ASP A 164 18.55 19.78 3.13
N VAL A 165 17.80 19.03 2.32
CA VAL A 165 18.34 18.18 1.25
C VAL A 165 18.01 18.81 -0.11
N ALA A 166 19.04 19.24 -0.84
CA ALA A 166 18.88 19.72 -2.20
C ALA A 166 18.58 18.56 -3.17
N PRO A 167 17.95 18.82 -4.35
CA PRO A 167 17.69 17.78 -5.33
C PRO A 167 18.92 16.94 -5.75
N SER A 168 20.10 17.55 -5.78
CA SER A 168 21.37 16.88 -6.10
C SER A 168 21.87 15.92 -5.03
N GLU A 169 21.34 16.00 -3.82
CA GLU A 169 21.77 15.19 -2.67
C GLU A 169 20.95 13.92 -2.47
N TRP A 170 19.83 13.76 -3.21
CA TRP A 170 18.97 12.57 -3.13
C TRP A 170 19.72 11.25 -3.39
N GLY A 171 20.80 11.27 -4.18
CA GLY A 171 21.65 10.11 -4.41
C GLY A 171 22.35 9.55 -3.17
N ARG A 172 22.43 10.32 -2.08
CA ARG A 172 22.93 9.83 -0.78
C ARG A 172 21.94 8.93 -0.06
N TYR A 173 20.65 9.10 -0.36
CA TYR A 173 19.55 8.51 0.40
C TYR A 173 18.84 7.39 -0.33
N LEU A 174 18.83 7.45 -1.66
CA LEU A 174 18.10 6.53 -2.52
C LEU A 174 19.03 5.55 -3.23
N ASN A 175 18.48 4.39 -3.54
CA ASN A 175 19.11 3.44 -4.45
C ASN A 175 19.36 4.13 -5.82
N PRO A 176 20.58 4.05 -6.39
CA PRO A 176 20.94 4.77 -7.61
C PRO A 176 20.05 4.41 -8.82
N TYR A 177 19.46 3.21 -8.84
CA TYR A 177 18.53 2.81 -9.91
C TYR A 177 17.22 3.61 -9.93
N LEU A 178 16.93 4.37 -8.86
CA LEU A 178 15.71 5.19 -8.74
C LEU A 178 15.93 6.66 -9.09
N LEU A 179 17.17 7.11 -9.27
CA LEU A 179 17.45 8.55 -9.38
C LEU A 179 16.97 9.15 -10.69
N GLY A 180 17.03 8.41 -11.80
CA GLY A 180 16.69 8.96 -13.12
C GLY A 180 17.44 10.29 -13.38
N LEU A 181 16.69 11.36 -13.65
CA LEU A 181 17.26 12.70 -13.88
C LEU A 181 17.90 13.33 -12.63
N LEU A 182 17.57 12.87 -11.42
CA LEU A 182 18.23 13.31 -10.18
C LEU A 182 19.68 12.84 -10.10
N GLY A 183 20.05 11.81 -10.87
CA GLY A 183 21.43 11.32 -10.96
C GLY A 183 22.29 12.06 -11.99
N ALA A 184 21.74 13.02 -12.73
CA ALA A 184 22.44 13.74 -13.79
C ALA A 184 22.85 15.15 -13.32
N GLU A 185 24.15 15.31 -13.03
CA GLU A 185 24.73 16.52 -12.42
C GLU A 185 24.43 17.80 -13.20
N GLU A 186 24.38 17.72 -14.53
CA GLU A 186 24.16 18.88 -15.41
C GLU A 186 22.74 19.45 -15.33
N ILE A 187 21.76 18.64 -14.90
CA ILE A 187 20.34 19.01 -14.94
C ILE A 187 19.67 19.01 -13.57
N VAL A 188 20.18 18.28 -12.58
CA VAL A 188 19.49 18.00 -11.31
C VAL A 188 19.01 19.25 -10.56
N ASN A 189 19.77 20.35 -10.61
CA ASN A 189 19.40 21.61 -9.94
C ASN A 189 18.20 22.32 -10.58
N ASN A 190 17.75 21.89 -11.76
CA ASN A 190 16.56 22.41 -12.46
C ASN A 190 15.40 21.41 -12.47
N VAL A 191 15.53 20.28 -11.78
CA VAL A 191 14.47 19.27 -11.69
C VAL A 191 13.45 19.70 -10.63
N GLU A 192 12.27 20.12 -11.06
CA GLU A 192 11.17 20.47 -10.16
C GLU A 192 10.18 19.32 -9.91
N HIS A 193 10.15 18.33 -10.81
CA HIS A 193 9.26 17.19 -10.74
C HIS A 193 9.80 16.01 -11.54
N THR A 194 9.78 14.82 -10.95
CA THR A 194 9.95 13.53 -11.63
C THR A 194 8.95 12.53 -11.07
N LEU A 195 8.40 11.69 -11.94
CA LEU A 195 7.58 10.57 -11.53
C LEU A 195 7.78 9.42 -12.51
N THR A 196 8.13 8.26 -11.99
CA THR A 196 8.19 6.99 -12.71
C THR A 196 7.03 6.12 -12.26
N ASP A 197 6.36 5.48 -13.21
CA ASP A 197 5.27 4.53 -12.99
C ASP A 197 5.72 3.16 -13.48
N ALA A 198 5.92 2.22 -12.55
CA ALA A 198 6.43 0.89 -12.82
C ALA A 198 5.45 -0.19 -12.33
N ARG A 199 5.44 -1.33 -13.04
CA ARG A 199 4.69 -2.52 -12.63
C ARG A 199 5.61 -3.73 -12.60
N LEU A 200 5.79 -4.29 -11.41
CA LEU A 200 6.66 -5.44 -11.16
C LEU A 200 5.79 -6.67 -10.93
N LYS A 201 5.98 -7.70 -11.75
CA LYS A 201 5.28 -8.99 -11.58
C LYS A 201 6.00 -9.80 -10.50
N LEU A 202 5.28 -10.25 -9.47
CA LEU A 202 5.82 -11.15 -8.43
C LEU A 202 5.45 -12.61 -8.71
N THR A 203 4.21 -12.84 -9.11
CA THR A 203 3.69 -14.15 -9.50
C THR A 203 2.73 -13.95 -10.68
N ASP A 204 2.06 -15.01 -11.15
CA ASP A 204 1.01 -14.85 -12.15
C ASP A 204 -0.19 -14.04 -11.66
N ASP A 205 -0.42 -14.03 -10.35
CA ASP A 205 -1.56 -13.38 -9.71
C ASP A 205 -1.22 -12.11 -8.93
N ILE A 206 0.02 -11.92 -8.48
CA ILE A 206 0.46 -10.80 -7.65
C ILE A 206 1.42 -9.88 -8.42
N ALA A 207 1.18 -8.57 -8.35
CA ALA A 207 2.06 -7.55 -8.88
C ALA A 207 2.16 -6.34 -7.94
N ILE A 208 3.31 -5.67 -7.98
CA ILE A 208 3.51 -4.36 -7.37
C ILE A 208 3.32 -3.30 -8.46
N ALA A 209 2.42 -2.35 -8.26
CA ALA A 209 2.45 -1.06 -8.92
C ALA A 209 3.27 -0.10 -8.04
N PHE A 210 4.34 0.46 -8.59
CA PHE A 210 5.26 1.31 -7.85
C PHE A 210 5.44 2.63 -8.59
N LYS A 211 5.02 3.71 -7.93
CA LYS A 211 5.21 5.08 -8.40
C LYS A 211 6.19 5.79 -7.50
N TYR A 212 7.20 6.41 -8.08
CA TYR A 212 8.21 7.10 -7.30
C TYR A 212 8.82 8.28 -8.03
N GLY A 213 9.36 9.23 -7.26
CA GLY A 213 10.09 10.37 -7.79
C GLY A 213 9.94 11.63 -6.95
N LEU A 214 10.55 12.71 -7.42
CA LEU A 214 10.52 14.01 -6.77
C LEU A 214 9.20 14.72 -7.10
N VAL A 215 8.37 14.98 -6.10
CA VAL A 215 7.07 15.63 -6.29
C VAL A 215 6.86 16.73 -5.25
N ARG A 216 5.89 17.60 -5.51
CA ARG A 216 5.38 18.51 -4.49
C ARG A 216 4.08 17.98 -3.92
N SER A 217 3.95 18.00 -2.59
CA SER A 217 2.79 17.44 -1.90
C SER A 217 2.42 18.25 -0.65
N GLY A 218 1.21 18.03 -0.15
CA GLY A 218 0.69 18.64 1.08
C GLY A 218 0.29 20.11 0.95
N PRO A 219 -0.28 20.69 2.03
CA PRO A 219 -0.79 22.07 2.04
C PRO A 219 0.29 23.13 1.76
N GLU A 220 1.52 22.86 2.17
CA GLU A 220 2.66 23.75 2.00
C GLU A 220 3.38 23.56 0.66
N ASN A 221 2.90 22.63 -0.19
CA ASN A 221 3.49 22.32 -1.49
C ASN A 221 5.00 21.95 -1.37
N ALA A 222 5.32 21.22 -0.30
CA ALA A 222 6.67 20.81 0.05
C ALA A 222 7.23 19.88 -1.03
N LEU A 223 8.47 20.14 -1.44
CA LEU A 223 9.19 19.28 -2.37
C LEU A 223 9.75 18.10 -1.59
N GLY A 224 9.46 16.88 -2.03
CA GLY A 224 9.93 15.67 -1.36
C GLY A 224 9.93 14.49 -2.32
N PHE A 225 10.47 13.37 -1.86
CA PHE A 225 10.48 12.15 -2.63
C PHE A 225 9.28 11.29 -2.25
N LEU A 226 8.52 10.87 -3.26
CA LEU A 226 7.37 9.98 -3.13
C LEU A 226 7.80 8.54 -3.43
N MET A 227 7.29 7.62 -2.62
CA MET A 227 7.28 6.18 -2.91
C MET A 227 5.87 5.66 -2.61
N ASP A 228 5.14 5.38 -3.69
CA ASP A 228 3.75 4.93 -3.66
C ASP A 228 3.71 3.50 -4.19
N THR A 229 3.58 2.55 -3.27
CA THR A 229 3.70 1.12 -3.53
C THR A 229 2.37 0.43 -3.27
N ASP A 230 1.74 -0.12 -4.30
CA ASP A 230 0.52 -0.94 -4.21
C ASP A 230 0.83 -2.37 -4.63
N CYS A 231 0.79 -3.31 -3.68
CA CYS A 231 0.91 -4.74 -3.95
C CYS A 231 -0.48 -5.34 -4.03
N LEU A 232 -0.81 -5.91 -5.18
CA LEU A 232 -2.16 -6.33 -5.50
C LEU A 232 -2.25 -7.70 -6.16
N SER A 233 -3.33 -8.41 -5.88
CA SER A 233 -3.78 -9.58 -6.62
C SER A 233 -5.05 -9.25 -7.41
N GLN A 234 -5.08 -9.62 -8.69
CA GLN A 234 -6.25 -9.45 -9.57
C GLN A 234 -6.93 -10.78 -9.92
N THR A 235 -6.44 -11.88 -9.34
CA THR A 235 -7.02 -13.20 -9.56
C THR A 235 -8.17 -13.40 -8.58
N PRO A 236 -9.39 -13.71 -9.07
CA PRO A 236 -10.51 -13.95 -8.18
C PRO A 236 -10.26 -15.10 -7.20
N GLN A 237 -10.61 -14.89 -5.94
CA GLN A 237 -10.48 -15.88 -4.86
C GLN A 237 -11.86 -16.21 -4.29
N ASP A 238 -12.16 -17.49 -4.14
CA ASP A 238 -13.40 -17.96 -3.51
C ASP A 238 -13.31 -17.97 -1.98
N ASP A 239 -12.09 -18.14 -1.43
CA ASP A 239 -11.86 -18.03 0.01
C ASP A 239 -11.76 -16.56 0.44
N VAL A 240 -12.88 -16.09 0.97
CA VAL A 240 -13.11 -14.75 1.47
C VAL A 240 -13.17 -14.71 3.00
N THR A 241 -12.75 -15.77 3.69
CA THR A 241 -12.62 -15.75 5.15
C THR A 241 -11.69 -14.62 5.59
N THR A 242 -11.90 -14.11 6.81
CA THR A 242 -11.05 -13.06 7.38
C THR A 242 -9.59 -13.51 7.41
N GLU A 243 -9.35 -14.75 7.81
CA GLU A 243 -8.03 -15.36 7.87
C GLU A 243 -7.36 -15.38 6.48
N ALA A 244 -8.07 -15.77 5.43
CA ALA A 244 -7.52 -15.80 4.08
C ALA A 244 -7.19 -14.40 3.53
N ILE A 245 -8.04 -13.42 3.82
CA ILE A 245 -7.81 -12.02 3.42
C ILE A 245 -6.61 -11.45 4.15
N LEU A 246 -6.54 -11.59 5.48
CA LEU A 246 -5.42 -11.07 6.27
C LEU A 246 -4.11 -11.78 5.93
N LYS A 247 -4.12 -13.10 5.67
CA LYS A 247 -2.93 -13.81 5.19
C LYS A 247 -2.36 -13.17 3.92
N ARG A 248 -3.21 -12.86 2.93
CA ARG A 248 -2.76 -12.21 1.69
C ARG A 248 -2.22 -10.80 1.94
N PHE A 249 -2.81 -10.03 2.85
CA PHE A 249 -2.23 -8.75 3.24
C PHE A 249 -0.87 -8.90 3.90
N ASN A 250 -0.67 -9.93 4.74
CA ASN A 250 0.65 -10.19 5.33
C ASN A 250 1.67 -10.49 4.24
N ASP A 251 1.30 -11.33 3.27
CA ASP A 251 2.17 -11.63 2.12
C ASP A 251 2.50 -10.33 1.33
N PHE A 252 1.53 -9.43 1.13
CA PHE A 252 1.75 -8.14 0.45
C PHE A 252 2.63 -7.18 1.26
N HIS A 253 2.41 -7.10 2.58
CA HIS A 253 3.16 -6.27 3.49
C HIS A 253 4.65 -6.61 3.43
N GLU A 254 4.99 -7.89 3.44
CA GLU A 254 6.37 -8.37 3.32
C GLU A 254 7.04 -7.95 2.00
N GLU A 255 6.32 -8.00 0.88
CA GLU A 255 6.85 -7.56 -0.42
C GLU A 255 7.06 -6.05 -0.49
N ILE A 256 6.12 -5.27 0.07
CA ILE A 256 6.23 -3.81 0.17
C ILE A 256 7.42 -3.45 1.06
N HIS A 257 7.57 -4.11 2.21
CA HIS A 257 8.65 -3.88 3.15
C HIS A 257 10.03 -4.11 2.52
N ARG A 258 10.21 -5.24 1.81
CA ARG A 258 11.45 -5.52 1.07
C ARG A 258 11.76 -4.46 0.01
N LEU A 259 10.75 -4.04 -0.77
CA LEU A 259 10.94 -3.01 -1.78
C LEU A 259 11.33 -1.67 -1.14
N PHE A 260 10.63 -1.27 -0.08
CA PHE A 260 10.92 -0.04 0.65
C PHE A 260 12.38 0.01 1.12
N HIS A 261 12.88 -1.04 1.76
CA HIS A 261 14.27 -1.10 2.21
C HIS A 261 15.27 -1.15 1.04
N TRP A 262 14.97 -1.86 -0.04
CA TRP A 262 15.83 -1.88 -1.22
C TRP A 262 15.94 -0.52 -1.90
N CYS A 263 14.89 0.31 -1.83
CA CYS A 263 14.89 1.66 -2.38
C CYS A 263 15.78 2.64 -1.61
N LEU A 264 16.17 2.31 -0.39
CA LEU A 264 16.80 3.24 0.55
C LEU A 264 18.24 2.82 0.87
N THR A 265 19.07 3.82 1.11
CA THR A 265 20.42 3.62 1.65
C THR A 265 20.38 3.51 3.18
N PRO A 266 21.44 3.00 3.81
CA PRO A 266 21.57 3.04 5.28
C PRO A 266 21.46 4.45 5.87
N GLU A 267 21.92 5.49 5.16
CA GLU A 267 21.84 6.89 5.63
C GLU A 267 20.39 7.38 5.69
N ALA A 268 19.54 6.97 4.74
CA ALA A 268 18.11 7.29 4.77
C ALA A 268 17.40 6.57 5.92
N ILE A 269 17.67 5.28 6.12
CA ILE A 269 17.08 4.49 7.21
C ILE A 269 17.44 5.09 8.58
N GLU A 270 18.72 5.45 8.79
CA GLU A 270 19.15 6.06 10.05
C GLU A 270 18.45 7.40 10.32
N ARG A 271 18.20 8.18 9.26
CA ARG A 271 17.48 9.46 9.37
C ARG A 271 16.02 9.27 9.80
N PHE A 272 15.38 8.16 9.42
CA PHE A 272 14.04 7.81 9.93
C PHE A 272 14.06 7.36 11.39
N ARG A 273 15.15 6.72 11.85
CA ARG A 273 15.31 6.29 13.25
C ARG A 273 15.48 7.44 14.23
N VAL A 274 16.36 8.40 13.93
CA VAL A 274 16.77 9.43 14.92
C VAL A 274 15.81 10.61 14.98
N GLY A 275 14.99 10.80 13.94
CA GLY A 275 14.18 11.99 13.73
C GLY A 275 15.05 13.21 13.45
N SER A 276 14.72 14.00 12.42
CA SER A 276 15.38 15.30 12.25
C SER A 276 14.98 16.18 13.44
N ALA A 277 15.96 16.61 14.24
CA ALA A 277 15.73 17.58 15.31
C ALA A 277 14.96 18.77 14.71
N ARG A 278 13.69 18.93 15.08
CA ARG A 278 12.89 20.07 14.65
C ARG A 278 13.61 21.32 15.18
N SER A 279 14.26 22.07 14.29
CA SER A 279 14.73 23.40 14.61
C SER A 279 13.47 24.25 14.87
N ASN A 280 13.26 24.57 16.14
CA ASN A 280 12.28 25.57 16.61
C ASN A 280 12.44 26.91 15.89
#